data_AF-A0A1N6Y2N7-F1
#
_entry.id   AF-A0A1N6Y2N7-F1
#
_cell.length_a   1.000
_cell.length_b   1.000
_cell.length_c   1.000
_cell.angle_alpha   90.00
_cell.angle_beta   90.00
_cell.angle_gamma   90.00
#
_symmetry.space_group_name_H-M   'P 1'
#
loop_
_entity.id
_entity.type
_entity.pdbx_description
1 polymer ?
#
loop_
_entity_poly.entity_id
_entity_poly.type
_entity_poly.pdbx_seq_one_letter_code
_entity_poly.pdbx_strand_id
1 'polypeptide(L)'
;MKKQVISDWEYFEKLVSFIEKTISPRSKIEHNVSLDDLSRDSDKRQCDVIIRTGEPPRETITLVEVQNRSRGFNITFFDGLIEKMRKVGAQHLIVVSRKSFPKSIINEAKRLGNTIRLVYFDDDAIMEPDLPRFTDDCIILKTKNIIRVNNVSIRVNKGHLQKINRKDKSSTQDRVFIIGGKVLSINDIVNTHCLSDLNYDVHQVKFIFDSTLLNDEIYLLDSITEEKHSIKLNISADVEIENIKLPINYITYSQVGYSNSLAIVMYASGIWRGNESYITAVMKKMNDIYHMTIYDKSENLKNSNIEVYEIEKI
;
A
#
# COMPACT_ATOMS: atom_id res chain seq x y z
N MET A 1 16.62 12.05 -13.82
CA MET A 1 16.27 10.96 -12.87
C MET A 1 15.74 9.78 -13.67
N LYS A 2 16.31 8.59 -13.51
CA LYS A 2 15.88 7.38 -14.24
C LYS A 2 14.58 6.82 -13.64
N LYS A 3 13.58 6.56 -14.50
CA LYS A 3 12.29 5.90 -14.26
C LYS A 3 12.49 4.51 -13.63
N GLN A 4 12.61 4.40 -12.31
CA GLN A 4 12.75 3.11 -11.61
C GLN A 4 11.68 2.89 -10.54
N VAL A 5 10.48 3.44 -10.74
CA VAL A 5 9.47 3.49 -9.64
C VAL A 5 8.66 2.19 -9.52
N ILE A 6 8.82 1.23 -10.45
CA ILE A 6 8.16 -0.07 -10.30
C ILE A 6 9.05 -1.21 -10.83
N SER A 7 10.26 -1.39 -10.32
CA SER A 7 11.10 -2.55 -10.76
C SER A 7 10.68 -3.88 -10.12
N ASP A 8 9.89 -3.84 -9.05
CA ASP A 8 9.42 -5.04 -8.37
C ASP A 8 8.25 -5.68 -9.15
N TRP A 9 8.47 -6.92 -9.58
CA TRP A 9 7.48 -7.69 -10.32
C TRP A 9 6.27 -8.04 -9.43
N GLU A 10 6.50 -8.31 -8.14
CA GLU A 10 5.44 -8.63 -7.18
C GLU A 10 4.53 -7.42 -6.96
N TYR A 11 5.14 -6.24 -6.84
CA TYR A 11 4.38 -5.00 -6.74
C TYR A 11 3.51 -4.77 -7.98
N PHE A 12 4.05 -5.04 -9.17
CA PHE A 12 3.32 -4.80 -10.40
C PHE A 12 2.10 -5.73 -10.53
N GLU A 13 2.23 -7.00 -10.15
CA GLU A 13 1.08 -7.92 -10.09
C GLU A 13 0.03 -7.49 -9.07
N LYS A 14 0.46 -7.05 -7.87
CA LYS A 14 -0.43 -6.51 -6.84
C LYS A 14 -1.15 -5.25 -7.33
N LEU A 15 -0.44 -4.36 -8.00
CA LEU A 15 -1.03 -3.16 -8.62
C LEU A 15 -2.09 -3.53 -9.65
N VAL A 16 -1.82 -4.51 -10.52
CA VAL A 16 -2.82 -4.98 -11.50
C VAL A 16 -4.03 -5.57 -10.78
N SER A 17 -3.84 -6.42 -9.77
CA SER A 17 -4.94 -6.95 -8.94
C SER A 17 -5.80 -5.83 -8.34
N PHE A 18 -5.15 -4.79 -7.82
CA PHE A 18 -5.80 -3.62 -7.23
C PHE A 18 -6.57 -2.78 -8.26
N ILE A 19 -6.01 -2.60 -9.46
CA ILE A 19 -6.67 -1.91 -10.57
C ILE A 19 -7.91 -2.70 -11.00
N GLU A 20 -7.78 -4.01 -11.22
CA GLU A 20 -8.88 -4.87 -11.61
C GLU A 20 -9.99 -4.89 -10.54
N LYS A 21 -9.62 -4.78 -9.24
CA LYS A 21 -10.60 -4.68 -8.15
C LYS A 21 -11.36 -3.37 -8.19
N THR A 22 -10.68 -2.29 -8.53
CA THR A 22 -11.32 -0.98 -8.74
C THR A 22 -12.22 -1.00 -9.97
N ILE A 23 -11.82 -1.70 -11.04
CA ILE A 23 -12.63 -1.84 -12.26
C ILE A 23 -13.86 -2.73 -12.02
N SER A 24 -13.72 -3.80 -11.25
CA SER A 24 -14.77 -4.80 -11.02
C SER A 24 -15.01 -5.01 -9.52
N PRO A 25 -15.58 -4.02 -8.80
CA PRO A 25 -15.65 -4.04 -7.33
C PRO A 25 -16.46 -5.21 -6.78
N ARG A 26 -17.44 -5.73 -7.55
CA ARG A 26 -18.26 -6.89 -7.17
C ARG A 26 -17.59 -8.23 -7.44
N SER A 27 -16.52 -8.27 -8.22
CA SER A 27 -15.81 -9.52 -8.53
C SER A 27 -14.89 -9.92 -7.38
N LYS A 28 -14.72 -11.23 -7.18
CA LYS A 28 -13.68 -11.78 -6.31
C LYS A 28 -12.37 -11.78 -7.09
N ILE A 29 -11.35 -11.13 -6.54
CA ILE A 29 -10.04 -11.02 -7.18
C ILE A 29 -8.99 -11.60 -6.26
N GLU A 30 -8.20 -12.52 -6.78
CA GLU A 30 -7.19 -13.25 -6.04
C GLU A 30 -5.85 -13.09 -6.78
N HIS A 31 -4.80 -12.76 -6.04
CA HIS A 31 -3.43 -12.63 -6.56
C HIS A 31 -2.59 -13.85 -6.15
N ASN A 32 -1.68 -14.27 -7.02
CA ASN A 32 -0.73 -15.36 -6.80
C ASN A 32 -1.40 -16.66 -6.33
N VAL A 33 -2.41 -17.11 -7.09
CA VAL A 33 -3.17 -18.31 -6.78
C VAL A 33 -2.79 -19.48 -7.67
N SER A 34 -2.92 -20.69 -7.14
CA SER A 34 -2.67 -21.92 -7.89
C SER A 34 -4.00 -22.60 -8.23
N LEU A 35 -4.29 -22.73 -9.52
CA LEU A 35 -5.46 -23.47 -10.02
C LEU A 35 -5.08 -24.86 -10.52
N ASP A 36 -6.01 -25.80 -10.50
CA ASP A 36 -5.78 -27.15 -11.03
C ASP A 36 -5.67 -27.11 -12.56
N ASP A 37 -4.75 -27.91 -13.11
CA ASP A 37 -4.61 -28.12 -14.56
C ASP A 37 -5.59 -29.21 -15.00
N LEU A 38 -6.66 -28.82 -15.69
CA LEU A 38 -7.71 -29.74 -16.15
C LEU A 38 -7.23 -30.78 -17.17
N SER A 39 -6.01 -30.63 -17.71
CA SER A 39 -5.44 -31.58 -18.67
C SER A 39 -4.67 -32.74 -18.04
N ARG A 40 -4.40 -32.68 -16.72
CA ARG A 40 -3.55 -33.66 -16.02
C ARG A 40 -4.02 -33.85 -14.59
N ASP A 41 -4.09 -35.11 -14.15
CA ASP A 41 -4.42 -35.41 -12.76
C ASP A 41 -3.29 -34.89 -11.84
N SER A 42 -3.66 -34.03 -10.88
CA SER A 42 -2.84 -33.45 -9.79
C SER A 42 -1.84 -32.33 -10.11
N ASP A 43 -1.70 -31.89 -11.37
CA ASP A 43 -0.88 -30.72 -11.69
C ASP A 43 -1.61 -29.42 -11.33
N LYS A 44 -0.87 -28.42 -10.83
CA LYS A 44 -1.39 -27.07 -10.60
C LYS A 44 -0.61 -26.02 -11.39
N ARG A 45 -1.27 -24.93 -11.74
CA ARG A 45 -0.71 -23.77 -12.43
C ARG A 45 -0.80 -22.54 -11.55
N GLN A 46 0.33 -21.90 -11.30
CA GLN A 46 0.37 -20.57 -10.70
C GLN A 46 -0.19 -19.54 -11.68
N CYS A 47 -1.08 -18.69 -11.20
CA CYS A 47 -1.75 -17.63 -11.94
C CYS A 47 -1.50 -16.31 -11.23
N ASP A 48 -1.11 -15.27 -11.96
CA ASP A 48 -0.72 -13.99 -11.37
C ASP A 48 -1.95 -13.35 -10.72
N VAL A 49 -3.06 -13.23 -11.45
CA VAL A 49 -4.34 -12.74 -10.93
C VAL A 49 -5.50 -13.54 -11.53
N ILE A 50 -6.48 -13.88 -10.69
CA ILE A 50 -7.74 -14.51 -11.08
C ILE A 50 -8.90 -13.59 -10.70
N ILE A 51 -9.78 -13.34 -11.66
CA ILE A 51 -11.03 -12.61 -11.45
C ILE A 51 -12.18 -13.59 -11.60
N ARG A 52 -13.00 -13.68 -10.57
CA ARG A 52 -14.21 -14.48 -10.48
C ARG A 52 -15.42 -13.56 -10.44
N THR A 53 -16.31 -13.71 -11.42
CA THR A 53 -17.51 -12.86 -11.56
C THR A 53 -18.77 -13.69 -11.63
N GLY A 54 -19.80 -13.28 -10.90
CA GLY A 54 -21.03 -14.04 -10.73
C GLY A 54 -20.91 -15.04 -9.57
N GLU A 55 -21.87 -15.97 -9.50
CA GLU A 55 -21.97 -16.95 -8.41
C GLU A 55 -21.88 -18.38 -8.97
N PRO A 56 -21.31 -19.33 -8.22
CA PRO A 56 -21.37 -20.74 -8.55
C PRO A 56 -22.83 -21.22 -8.75
N PRO A 57 -23.09 -22.16 -9.69
CA PRO A 57 -22.15 -22.82 -10.59
C PRO A 57 -21.93 -22.08 -11.92
N ARG A 58 -22.43 -20.84 -12.08
CA ARG A 58 -22.35 -20.05 -13.33
C ARG A 58 -21.31 -18.93 -13.26
N GLU A 59 -20.29 -19.13 -12.43
CA GLU A 59 -19.20 -18.18 -12.27
C GLU A 59 -18.35 -18.11 -13.55
N THR A 60 -17.95 -16.89 -13.92
CA THR A 60 -16.97 -16.65 -14.99
C THR A 60 -15.60 -16.43 -14.39
N ILE A 61 -14.62 -17.22 -14.85
CA ILE A 61 -13.21 -17.15 -14.48
C ILE A 61 -12.45 -16.40 -15.58
N THR A 62 -11.81 -15.31 -15.21
CA THR A 62 -10.89 -14.57 -16.07
C THR A 62 -9.49 -14.70 -15.51
N LEU A 63 -8.58 -15.21 -16.32
CA LEU A 63 -7.15 -15.24 -16.04
C LEU A 63 -6.53 -13.90 -16.41
N VAL A 64 -5.69 -13.34 -15.54
CA VAL A 64 -4.94 -12.13 -15.81
C VAL A 64 -3.46 -12.44 -15.67
N GLU A 65 -2.70 -12.24 -16.75
CA GLU A 65 -1.26 -12.51 -16.81
C GLU A 65 -0.48 -11.21 -16.99
N VAL A 66 0.45 -10.96 -16.08
CA VAL A 66 1.15 -9.68 -15.98
C VAL A 66 2.56 -9.80 -16.54
N GLN A 67 2.87 -8.97 -17.53
CA GLN A 67 4.09 -9.09 -18.32
C GLN A 67 4.99 -7.88 -18.07
N ASN A 68 5.85 -7.99 -17.06
CA ASN A 68 6.88 -6.99 -16.74
C ASN A 68 8.21 -7.28 -17.46
N ARG A 69 8.18 -7.45 -18.79
CA ARG A 69 9.37 -7.85 -19.56
C ARG A 69 9.99 -6.67 -20.31
N SER A 70 11.32 -6.61 -20.30
CA SER A 70 12.09 -5.64 -21.08
C SER A 70 12.10 -5.98 -22.57
N ARG A 71 12.07 -7.28 -22.91
CA ARG A 71 12.02 -7.80 -24.29
C ARG A 71 10.60 -7.77 -24.85
N GLY A 72 10.52 -7.61 -26.18
CA GLY A 72 9.25 -7.62 -26.90
C GLY A 72 8.48 -8.93 -26.74
N PHE A 73 7.17 -8.82 -26.69
CA PHE A 73 6.24 -9.94 -26.54
C PHE A 73 6.19 -10.77 -27.83
N ASN A 74 6.46 -12.08 -27.80
CA ASN A 74 6.45 -12.92 -29.02
C ASN A 74 5.18 -13.79 -29.09
N ILE A 75 4.87 -14.28 -30.30
CA ILE A 75 3.64 -15.04 -30.56
C ILE A 75 3.62 -16.38 -29.83
N THR A 76 4.74 -17.11 -29.81
CA THR A 76 4.84 -18.41 -29.12
C THR A 76 4.54 -18.30 -27.63
N PHE A 77 5.01 -17.23 -26.97
CA PHE A 77 4.70 -17.00 -25.57
C PHE A 77 3.22 -16.67 -25.36
N PHE A 78 2.63 -15.87 -26.25
CA PHE A 78 1.20 -15.56 -26.21
C PHE A 78 0.33 -16.81 -26.39
N ASP A 79 0.68 -17.70 -27.31
CA ASP A 79 0.01 -18.98 -27.52
C ASP A 79 0.06 -19.83 -26.24
N GLY A 80 1.20 -19.83 -25.54
CA GLY A 80 1.36 -20.48 -24.24
C GLY A 80 0.42 -19.92 -23.16
N LEU A 81 0.16 -18.60 -23.15
CA LEU A 81 -0.82 -18.02 -22.22
C LEU A 81 -2.26 -18.43 -22.56
N ILE A 82 -2.59 -18.52 -23.86
CA ILE A 82 -3.90 -19.01 -24.32
C ILE A 82 -4.09 -20.48 -23.91
N GLU A 83 -3.06 -21.30 -24.08
CA GLU A 83 -3.08 -22.69 -23.63
C GLU A 83 -3.23 -22.79 -22.11
N LYS A 84 -2.51 -21.96 -21.35
CA LYS A 84 -2.65 -21.87 -19.89
C LYS A 84 -4.07 -21.54 -19.48
N MET A 85 -4.68 -20.50 -20.07
CA MET A 85 -6.08 -20.10 -19.84
C MET A 85 -7.03 -21.30 -20.02
N ARG A 86 -6.89 -22.05 -21.11
CA ARG A 86 -7.72 -23.25 -21.38
C ARG A 86 -7.50 -24.36 -20.36
N LYS A 87 -6.24 -24.63 -20.00
CA LYS A 87 -5.88 -25.68 -19.05
C LYS A 87 -6.40 -25.42 -17.64
N VAL A 88 -6.48 -24.16 -17.20
CA VAL A 88 -7.05 -23.81 -15.89
C VAL A 88 -8.57 -23.59 -15.93
N GLY A 89 -9.21 -23.82 -17.07
CA GLY A 89 -10.67 -23.68 -17.23
C GLY A 89 -11.18 -22.24 -17.23
N ALA A 90 -10.33 -21.25 -17.50
CA ALA A 90 -10.72 -19.85 -17.59
C ALA A 90 -11.41 -19.55 -18.94
N GLN A 91 -12.47 -18.73 -18.91
CA GLN A 91 -13.23 -18.33 -20.10
C GLN A 91 -12.61 -17.13 -20.81
N HIS A 92 -11.90 -16.28 -20.06
CA HIS A 92 -11.24 -15.10 -20.59
C HIS A 92 -9.79 -15.01 -20.15
N LEU A 93 -8.97 -14.36 -20.97
CA LEU A 93 -7.60 -13.97 -20.65
C LEU A 93 -7.44 -12.46 -20.82
N ILE A 94 -6.91 -11.80 -19.80
CA ILE A 94 -6.40 -10.44 -19.87
C ILE A 94 -4.87 -10.53 -19.83
N VAL A 95 -4.20 -10.04 -20.88
CA VAL A 95 -2.74 -9.92 -20.88
C VAL A 95 -2.39 -8.48 -20.62
N VAL A 96 -1.66 -8.24 -19.53
CA VAL A 96 -1.27 -6.90 -19.08
C VAL A 96 0.21 -6.69 -19.37
N SER A 97 0.58 -5.57 -19.99
CA SER A 97 1.97 -5.25 -20.34
C SER A 97 2.29 -3.79 -20.02
N ARG A 98 3.57 -3.49 -19.74
CA ARG A 98 4.04 -2.09 -19.67
C ARG A 98 4.35 -1.47 -21.03
N LYS A 99 4.33 -2.29 -22.07
CA LYS A 99 4.67 -1.90 -23.44
C LYS A 99 3.53 -2.26 -24.37
N SER A 100 3.41 -1.49 -25.45
CA SER A 100 2.54 -1.80 -26.57
C SER A 100 2.78 -3.22 -27.10
N PHE A 101 1.70 -3.89 -27.49
CA PHE A 101 1.77 -5.22 -28.09
C PHE A 101 2.16 -5.16 -29.58
N PRO A 102 2.94 -6.12 -30.09
CA PRO A 102 3.19 -6.23 -31.53
C PRO A 102 1.91 -6.49 -32.33
N LYS A 103 1.89 -6.04 -33.60
CA LYS A 103 0.74 -6.21 -34.51
C LYS A 103 0.28 -7.67 -34.64
N SER A 104 1.20 -8.63 -34.65
CA SER A 104 0.86 -10.06 -34.72
C SER A 104 -0.02 -10.50 -33.54
N ILE A 105 0.33 -10.08 -32.34
CA ILE A 105 -0.42 -10.38 -31.10
C ILE A 105 -1.78 -9.68 -31.11
N ILE A 106 -1.81 -8.42 -31.53
CA ILE A 106 -3.06 -7.65 -31.64
C ILE A 106 -4.01 -8.33 -32.64
N ASN A 107 -3.51 -8.75 -33.80
CA ASN A 107 -4.32 -9.42 -34.82
C ASN A 107 -4.85 -10.76 -34.33
N GLU A 108 -4.02 -11.54 -33.63
CA GLU A 108 -4.43 -12.82 -33.08
C GLU A 108 -5.47 -12.66 -31.95
N ALA A 109 -5.28 -11.69 -31.04
CA ALA A 109 -6.27 -11.36 -30.03
C ALA A 109 -7.60 -10.94 -30.66
N LYS A 110 -7.57 -10.11 -31.71
CA LYS A 110 -8.79 -9.73 -32.47
C LYS A 110 -9.49 -10.94 -33.09
N ARG A 111 -8.75 -11.92 -33.61
CA ARG A 111 -9.30 -13.15 -34.17
C ARG A 111 -10.04 -13.99 -33.11
N LEU A 112 -9.56 -13.96 -31.87
CA LEU A 112 -10.16 -14.65 -30.72
C LEU A 112 -11.30 -13.84 -30.06
N GLY A 113 -11.55 -12.61 -30.53
CA GLY A 113 -12.65 -11.76 -30.09
C GLY A 113 -12.58 -11.40 -28.60
N ASN A 114 -13.74 -11.37 -27.94
CA ASN A 114 -13.86 -10.99 -26.52
C ASN A 114 -13.26 -12.00 -25.53
N THR A 115 -12.72 -13.12 -26.02
CA THR A 115 -12.03 -14.12 -25.22
C THR A 115 -10.73 -13.54 -24.64
N ILE A 116 -10.03 -12.72 -25.43
CA ILE A 116 -8.71 -12.19 -25.07
C ILE A 116 -8.76 -10.67 -25.05
N ARG A 117 -8.28 -10.07 -23.97
CA ARG A 117 -8.11 -8.61 -23.83
C ARG A 117 -6.63 -8.31 -23.66
N LEU A 118 -6.13 -7.35 -24.43
CA LEU A 118 -4.77 -6.85 -24.32
C LEU A 118 -4.81 -5.48 -23.63
N VAL A 119 -4.14 -5.37 -22.50
CA VAL A 119 -4.13 -4.16 -21.68
C VAL A 119 -2.70 -3.70 -21.48
N TYR A 120 -2.48 -2.39 -21.54
CA TYR A 120 -1.17 -1.81 -21.36
C TYR A 120 -1.20 -0.57 -20.50
N PHE A 121 -0.08 -0.34 -19.83
CA PHE A 121 0.20 0.93 -19.17
C PHE A 121 0.78 1.91 -20.19
N ASP A 122 0.25 3.13 -20.22
CA ASP A 122 0.74 4.21 -21.05
C ASP A 122 1.04 5.43 -20.18
N ASP A 123 2.33 5.72 -20.03
CA ASP A 123 2.89 6.84 -19.27
C ASP A 123 3.05 8.11 -20.12
N ASP A 124 2.88 8.00 -21.44
CA ASP A 124 2.94 9.12 -22.38
C ASP A 124 1.53 9.59 -22.81
N ALA A 125 0.48 8.89 -22.36
CA ALA A 125 -0.91 9.28 -22.60
C ALA A 125 -1.12 10.72 -22.14
N ILE A 126 -1.46 11.60 -23.08
CA ILE A 126 -1.91 12.97 -22.78
C ILE A 126 -3.10 12.81 -21.86
N MET A 127 -2.97 13.29 -20.61
CA MET A 127 -4.04 13.20 -19.62
C MET A 127 -5.33 13.66 -20.27
N GLU A 128 -6.36 12.80 -20.23
CA GLU A 128 -7.69 13.13 -20.72
C GLU A 128 -8.07 14.51 -20.17
N PRO A 129 -8.50 15.47 -21.01
CA PRO A 129 -8.74 16.85 -20.59
C PRO A 129 -9.78 16.96 -19.45
N ASP A 130 -10.57 15.91 -19.24
CA ASP A 130 -11.62 15.79 -18.23
C ASP A 130 -11.17 15.18 -16.89
N LEU A 131 -9.88 14.88 -16.72
CA LEU A 131 -9.36 14.33 -15.48
C LEU A 131 -9.47 15.32 -14.30
N PRO A 132 -9.95 14.88 -13.12
CA PRO A 132 -9.86 15.69 -11.91
C PRO A 132 -8.41 16.04 -11.66
N ARG A 133 -8.09 17.34 -11.70
CA ARG A 133 -6.76 17.83 -11.35
C ARG A 133 -6.71 18.08 -9.86
N PHE A 134 -5.71 17.53 -9.19
CA PHE A 134 -5.40 17.92 -7.84
C PHE A 134 -4.75 19.31 -7.88
N THR A 135 -5.13 20.19 -6.95
CA THR A 135 -4.70 21.61 -6.95
C THR A 135 -3.19 21.80 -6.95
N ASP A 136 -2.45 20.85 -6.37
CA ASP A 136 -1.03 20.98 -6.10
C ASP A 136 -0.16 19.92 -6.79
N ASP A 137 -0.73 19.01 -7.59
CA ASP A 137 -0.06 17.86 -8.25
C ASP A 137 0.97 17.13 -7.35
N CYS A 138 0.75 17.15 -6.03
CA CYS A 138 1.60 16.52 -5.05
C CYS A 138 0.79 15.96 -3.88
N ILE A 139 1.31 14.89 -3.29
CA ILE A 139 0.87 14.38 -2.00
C ILE A 139 1.77 14.99 -0.93
N ILE A 140 1.16 15.59 0.09
CA ILE A 140 1.90 16.14 1.23
C ILE A 140 1.98 15.06 2.30
N LEU A 141 3.16 14.46 2.44
CA LEU A 141 3.47 13.62 3.58
C LEU A 141 3.87 14.50 4.76
N LYS A 142 3.03 14.53 5.79
CA LYS A 142 3.36 15.18 7.06
C LYS A 142 4.20 14.23 7.90
N THR A 143 5.46 14.58 8.13
CA THR A 143 6.31 13.86 9.07
C THR A 143 6.45 14.68 10.34
N LYS A 144 6.49 13.99 11.47
CA LYS A 144 6.68 14.60 12.78
C LYS A 144 8.03 14.15 13.30
N ASN A 145 8.85 15.12 13.66
CA ASN A 145 10.18 14.90 14.20
C ASN A 145 10.25 15.54 15.59
N ILE A 146 10.68 14.77 16.58
CA ILE A 146 10.91 15.32 17.91
C ILE A 146 12.21 16.13 17.84
N ILE A 147 12.11 17.44 18.06
CA ILE A 147 13.29 18.30 18.14
C ILE A 147 13.93 18.13 19.51
N ARG A 148 13.10 18.13 20.56
CA ARG A 148 13.56 18.13 21.95
C ARG A 148 12.52 17.55 22.89
N VAL A 149 12.96 16.72 23.84
CA VAL A 149 12.14 16.33 25.01
C VAL A 149 12.41 17.34 26.12
N ASN A 150 11.39 18.11 26.49
CA ASN A 150 11.50 19.19 27.48
C ASN A 150 11.39 18.69 28.91
N ASN A 151 10.49 17.73 29.15
CA ASN A 151 10.22 17.22 30.49
C ASN A 151 9.72 15.78 30.43
N VAL A 152 10.19 14.96 31.37
CA VAL A 152 9.72 13.60 31.59
C VAL A 152 9.42 13.44 33.09
N SER A 153 8.21 13.00 33.42
CA SER A 153 7.85 12.67 34.79
C SER A 153 7.22 11.29 34.87
N ILE A 154 7.75 10.47 35.78
CA ILE A 154 7.33 9.10 36.01
C ILE A 154 6.53 9.05 37.31
N ARG A 155 5.37 8.39 37.29
CA ARG A 155 4.57 8.12 38.49
C ARG A 155 4.32 6.61 38.58
N VAL A 156 4.78 5.98 39.65
CA VAL A 156 4.50 4.56 39.91
C VAL A 156 3.06 4.41 40.37
N ASN A 157 2.33 3.42 39.83
CA ASN A 157 0.96 3.14 40.26
C ASN A 157 0.92 2.70 41.74
N LYS A 158 -0.12 3.12 42.48
CA LYS A 158 -0.24 2.88 43.94
C LYS A 158 -0.22 1.36 44.23
N GLY A 159 0.79 0.91 44.97
CA GLY A 159 1.00 -0.49 45.35
C GLY A 159 2.48 -0.86 45.49
N HIS A 160 3.36 -0.19 44.76
CA HIS A 160 4.81 -0.42 44.75
C HIS A 160 5.60 0.80 45.26
N LEU A 161 5.09 1.45 46.33
CA LEU A 161 5.68 2.66 46.91
C LEU A 161 6.95 2.35 47.73
N GLN A 162 8.00 1.87 47.08
CA GLN A 162 9.33 2.35 47.44
C GLN A 162 9.64 3.48 46.47
N LYS A 163 9.96 4.67 47.02
CA LYS A 163 10.35 5.83 46.23
C LYS A 163 11.49 5.40 45.30
N ILE A 164 11.20 5.16 44.01
CA ILE A 164 12.23 5.17 42.98
C ILE A 164 12.71 6.61 42.94
N ASN A 165 13.65 6.92 43.81
CA ASN A 165 14.20 8.24 44.02
C ASN A 165 15.30 8.44 42.97
N ARG A 166 14.98 8.17 41.69
CA ARG A 166 15.82 8.58 40.58
C ARG A 166 15.64 10.08 40.41
N LYS A 167 16.31 10.83 41.29
CA LYS A 167 16.80 12.18 40.98
C LYS A 167 17.86 12.15 39.88
N ASP A 168 18.27 10.96 39.47
CA ASP A 168 19.25 10.75 38.42
C ASP A 168 18.62 10.95 37.06
N LYS A 169 19.28 11.85 36.33
CA LYS A 169 19.09 12.23 34.95
C LYS A 169 19.18 10.99 34.05
N SER A 170 18.15 10.14 34.03
CA SER A 170 18.06 9.10 33.01
C SER A 170 18.10 9.79 31.65
N SER A 171 19.11 9.47 30.85
CA SER A 171 19.23 9.99 29.50
C SER A 171 17.96 9.61 28.73
N THR A 172 17.52 10.46 27.79
CA THR A 172 16.40 10.13 26.92
C THR A 172 16.68 8.90 26.04
N GLN A 173 17.94 8.47 25.97
CA GLN A 173 18.40 7.27 25.27
C GLN A 173 18.47 6.01 26.16
N ASP A 174 18.30 6.13 27.48
CA ASP A 174 18.38 4.97 28.37
C ASP A 174 17.22 4.02 28.10
N ARG A 175 17.52 2.79 27.67
CA ARG A 175 16.54 1.75 27.36
C ARG A 175 16.11 1.03 28.64
N VAL A 176 15.24 1.66 29.42
CA VAL A 176 14.80 1.15 30.74
C VAL A 176 13.30 0.91 30.83
N PHE A 177 12.54 1.22 29.79
CA PHE A 177 11.10 1.06 29.76
C PHE A 177 10.72 -0.21 29.01
N ILE A 178 9.67 -0.92 29.43
CA ILE A 178 9.19 -2.12 28.76
C ILE A 178 7.75 -1.89 28.32
N ILE A 179 7.49 -2.05 27.01
CA ILE A 179 6.16 -1.98 26.40
C ILE A 179 6.03 -3.18 25.45
N GLY A 180 4.97 -3.98 25.58
CA GLY A 180 4.76 -5.17 24.74
C GLY A 180 5.93 -6.17 24.77
N GLY A 181 6.64 -6.26 25.90
CA GLY A 181 7.83 -7.11 26.06
C GLY A 181 9.13 -6.57 25.46
N LYS A 182 9.12 -5.40 24.81
CA LYS A 182 10.32 -4.76 24.24
C LYS A 182 10.89 -3.73 25.20
N VAL A 183 12.22 -3.74 25.36
CA VAL A 183 12.94 -2.71 26.14
C VAL A 183 13.21 -1.49 25.25
N LEU A 184 12.75 -0.32 25.68
CA LEU A 184 12.67 0.94 24.93
C LEU A 184 13.24 2.10 25.75
N SER A 185 13.76 3.10 25.05
CA SER A 185 14.12 4.41 25.61
C SER A 185 12.94 5.40 25.56
N ILE A 186 13.07 6.57 26.20
CA ILE A 186 12.09 7.66 26.04
C ILE A 186 11.98 8.05 24.57
N ASN A 187 13.10 8.18 23.87
CA ASN A 187 13.08 8.50 22.44
C ASN A 187 12.36 7.44 21.61
N ASP A 188 12.56 6.15 21.93
CA ASP A 188 11.83 5.07 21.26
C ASP A 188 10.32 5.21 21.51
N ILE A 189 9.91 5.37 22.78
CA ILE A 189 8.49 5.53 23.16
C ILE A 189 7.86 6.71 22.45
N VAL A 190 8.55 7.86 22.40
CA VAL A 190 7.96 9.04 21.78
C VAL A 190 7.83 8.86 20.26
N ASN A 191 8.84 8.28 19.61
CA ASN A 191 8.79 8.05 18.17
C ASN A 191 7.76 6.99 17.75
N THR A 192 7.55 5.95 18.56
CA THR A 192 6.65 4.83 18.19
C THR A 192 5.22 5.01 18.68
N HIS A 193 4.99 5.66 19.82
CA HIS A 193 3.67 5.71 20.46
C HIS A 193 3.08 7.12 20.63
N CYS A 194 3.85 8.20 20.48
CA CYS A 194 3.29 9.57 20.58
C CYS A 194 2.88 10.16 19.23
N LEU A 195 3.67 9.89 18.19
CA LEU A 195 3.54 10.63 16.93
C LEU A 195 2.41 10.10 16.03
N SER A 196 1.94 8.87 16.26
CA SER A 196 0.87 8.24 15.49
C SER A 196 -0.47 8.97 15.63
N ASP A 197 -0.76 9.55 16.81
CA ASP A 197 -2.13 9.98 17.16
C ASP A 197 -2.35 11.50 17.05
N LEU A 198 -1.32 12.26 16.68
CA LEU A 198 -1.44 13.71 16.57
C LEU A 198 -2.09 14.14 15.24
N ASN A 199 -3.34 14.59 15.26
CA ASN A 199 -4.01 15.12 14.06
C ASN A 199 -3.83 16.63 13.82
N TYR A 200 -3.02 17.33 14.62
CA TYR A 200 -2.97 18.79 14.61
C TYR A 200 -1.59 19.36 14.24
N ASP A 201 -1.60 20.49 13.53
CA ASP A 201 -0.41 21.29 13.17
C ASP A 201 0.10 22.11 14.37
N VAL A 202 0.61 21.42 15.41
CA VAL A 202 1.09 22.06 16.65
C VAL A 202 2.60 21.93 16.76
N HIS A 203 3.27 23.06 17.01
CA HIS A 203 4.74 23.14 17.12
C HIS A 203 5.28 22.64 18.47
N GLN A 204 4.39 22.47 19.46
CA GLN A 204 4.71 21.95 20.78
C GLN A 204 3.59 21.06 21.27
N VAL A 205 3.93 19.83 21.67
CA VAL A 205 2.93 18.87 22.12
C VAL A 205 3.31 18.34 23.49
N LYS A 206 2.35 18.39 24.41
CA LYS A 206 2.46 17.74 25.70
C LYS A 206 1.68 16.44 25.66
N PHE A 207 2.38 15.33 25.79
CA PHE A 207 1.79 14.00 25.87
C PHE A 207 1.69 13.54 27.33
N ILE A 208 0.56 12.96 27.68
CA ILE A 208 0.38 12.28 28.95
C ILE A 208 0.11 10.82 28.62
N PHE A 209 1.10 9.95 28.85
CA PHE A 209 0.91 8.50 28.76
C PHE A 209 0.38 8.02 30.09
N ASP A 210 -0.92 7.76 30.09
CA ASP A 210 -1.51 6.84 31.05
C ASP A 210 -1.46 5.43 30.46
N SER A 211 -1.12 4.44 31.26
CA SER A 211 -1.09 3.02 30.83
C SER A 211 -2.45 2.54 30.33
N THR A 212 -3.52 3.30 30.57
CA THR A 212 -4.87 3.06 30.05
C THR A 212 -5.08 3.46 28.58
N LEU A 213 -4.20 4.27 27.98
CA LEU A 213 -4.37 4.78 26.61
C LEU A 213 -3.88 3.83 25.51
N LEU A 214 -2.94 2.94 25.81
CA LEU A 214 -2.31 2.06 24.81
C LEU A 214 -2.87 0.63 24.80
N ASN A 215 -3.80 0.28 25.71
CA ASN A 215 -4.08 -1.12 26.11
C ASN A 215 -2.83 -1.92 26.56
N ASP A 216 -1.64 -1.29 26.58
CA ASP A 216 -0.36 -1.86 26.93
C ASP A 216 0.12 -1.24 28.26
N GLU A 217 0.39 -2.08 29.26
CA GLU A 217 1.01 -1.64 30.51
C GLU A 217 2.48 -1.24 30.26
N ILE A 218 2.86 -0.03 30.69
CA ILE A 218 4.24 0.45 30.64
C ILE A 218 4.92 0.07 31.95
N TYR A 219 6.04 -0.65 31.85
CA TYR A 219 6.87 -0.99 33.00
C TYR A 219 8.20 -0.25 32.98
N LEU A 220 8.68 0.13 34.16
CA LEU A 220 10.07 0.51 34.38
C LEU A 220 10.84 -0.71 34.90
N LEU A 221 11.97 -1.04 34.26
CA LEU A 221 12.88 -2.07 34.73
C LEU A 221 13.87 -1.45 35.73
N ASP A 222 13.86 -1.94 36.97
CA ASP A 222 14.88 -1.60 37.94
C ASP A 222 16.19 -2.32 37.56
N SER A 223 17.26 -1.55 37.35
CA SER A 223 18.55 -2.10 36.92
C SER A 223 19.29 -2.86 38.03
N ILE A 224 18.88 -2.69 39.29
CA ILE A 224 19.51 -3.32 40.45
C ILE A 224 18.75 -4.59 40.84
N THR A 225 17.42 -4.52 40.90
CA THR A 225 16.58 -5.64 41.36
C THR A 225 16.03 -6.49 40.21
N GLU A 226 16.13 -6.03 38.97
CA GLU A 226 15.48 -6.61 37.78
C GLU A 226 13.94 -6.67 37.88
N GLU A 227 13.36 -6.02 38.88
CA GLU A 227 11.90 -5.96 39.05
C GLU A 227 11.26 -5.02 38.03
N LYS A 228 10.01 -5.34 37.65
CA LYS A 228 9.18 -4.53 36.76
C LYS A 228 8.16 -3.75 37.56
N HIS A 229 8.13 -2.44 37.38
CA HIS A 229 7.18 -1.56 38.06
C HIS A 229 6.23 -0.92 37.06
N SER A 230 4.91 -1.08 37.27
CA SER A 230 3.89 -0.39 36.45
C SER A 230 3.94 1.13 36.70
N ILE A 231 4.04 1.92 35.62
CA ILE A 231 4.21 3.37 35.69
C ILE A 231 3.22 4.13 34.78
N LYS A 232 3.02 5.41 35.11
CA LYS A 232 2.48 6.46 34.24
C LYS A 232 3.61 7.42 33.86
N LEU A 233 3.65 7.81 32.60
CA LEU A 233 4.73 8.60 32.02
C LEU A 233 4.16 9.89 31.42
N ASN A 234 4.50 11.06 31.95
CA ASN A 234 4.15 12.33 31.31
C ASN A 234 5.36 12.88 30.58
N ILE A 235 5.23 13.13 29.28
CA ILE A 235 6.31 13.61 28.41
C ILE A 235 5.88 14.90 27.74
N SER A 236 6.68 15.96 27.87
CA SER A 236 6.52 17.16 27.05
C SER A 236 7.65 17.22 26.04
N ALA A 237 7.32 17.42 24.75
CA ALA A 237 8.29 17.50 23.68
C ALA A 237 7.94 18.60 22.66
N ASP A 238 8.97 19.22 22.11
CA ASP A 238 8.85 20.09 20.95
C ASP A 238 8.90 19.22 19.69
N VAL A 239 7.94 19.41 18.80
CA VAL A 239 7.75 18.60 17.60
C VAL A 239 7.78 19.52 16.39
N GLU A 240 8.67 19.21 15.45
CA GLU A 240 8.67 19.82 14.13
C GLU A 240 7.80 19.00 13.19
N ILE A 241 6.97 19.68 12.41
CA ILE A 241 6.21 19.07 11.33
C ILE A 241 6.91 19.42 10.03
N GLU A 242 7.50 18.40 9.41
CA GLU A 242 8.11 18.53 8.10
C GLU A 242 7.12 18.05 7.04
N ASN A 243 6.80 18.92 6.09
CA ASN A 243 5.93 18.61 4.97
C ASN A 243 6.78 18.18 3.77
N ILE A 244 6.80 16.88 3.49
CA ILE A 244 7.46 16.33 2.31
C ILE A 244 6.45 16.33 1.17
N LYS A 245 6.71 17.13 0.14
CA LYS A 245 5.91 17.12 -1.09
C LYS A 245 6.39 16.02 -2.01
N LEU A 246 5.55 15.02 -2.24
CA LEU A 246 5.80 13.98 -3.24
C LEU A 246 5.05 14.32 -4.53
N PRO A 247 5.75 14.53 -5.67
CA PRO A 247 5.07 14.82 -6.93
C PRO A 247 4.24 13.61 -7.36
N ILE A 248 3.01 13.87 -7.78
CA ILE A 248 2.10 12.86 -8.33
C ILE A 248 2.49 12.64 -9.79
N ASN A 249 2.58 11.37 -10.16
CA ASN A 249 2.72 10.93 -11.53
C ASN A 249 1.44 10.17 -11.92
N TYR A 250 1.13 10.19 -13.21
CA TYR A 250 -0.07 9.57 -13.76
C TYR A 250 0.33 8.57 -14.83
N ILE A 251 -0.30 7.40 -14.83
CA ILE A 251 -0.22 6.41 -15.89
C ILE A 251 -1.63 5.93 -16.20
N THR A 252 -1.93 5.72 -17.48
CA THR A 252 -3.23 5.16 -17.87
C THR A 252 -3.15 3.65 -17.99
N TYR A 253 -4.25 2.97 -17.63
CA TYR A 253 -4.45 1.54 -17.80
C TYR A 253 -5.46 1.33 -18.94
N SER A 254 -4.97 0.99 -20.13
CA SER A 254 -5.72 1.13 -21.38
C SER A 254 -5.82 -0.20 -22.14
N GLN A 255 -6.99 -0.49 -22.73
CA GLN A 255 -7.21 -1.69 -23.52
C GLN A 255 -6.99 -1.43 -25.01
N VAL A 256 -6.26 -2.33 -25.68
CA VAL A 256 -6.08 -2.26 -27.14
C VAL A 256 -7.45 -2.31 -27.84
N GLY A 257 -7.69 -1.33 -28.71
CA GLY A 257 -8.96 -1.22 -29.46
C GLY A 257 -10.09 -0.55 -28.69
N TYR A 258 -9.84 -0.07 -27.47
CA TYR A 258 -10.77 0.77 -26.72
C TYR A 258 -10.26 2.22 -26.71
N SER A 259 -11.15 3.19 -26.91
CA SER A 259 -10.75 4.60 -27.09
C SER A 259 -10.35 5.28 -25.78
N ASN A 260 -10.94 4.84 -24.67
CA ASN A 260 -10.76 5.45 -23.35
C ASN A 260 -9.91 4.56 -22.47
N SER A 261 -9.26 5.14 -21.46
CA SER A 261 -8.59 4.34 -20.44
C SER A 261 -9.61 3.60 -19.56
N LEU A 262 -9.29 2.37 -19.15
CA LEU A 262 -10.12 1.60 -18.22
C LEU A 262 -9.99 2.14 -16.80
N ALA A 263 -8.79 2.59 -16.44
CA ALA A 263 -8.47 3.21 -15.17
C ALA A 263 -7.26 4.13 -15.32
N ILE A 264 -7.06 4.98 -14.32
CA ILE A 264 -5.94 5.91 -14.24
C ILE A 264 -5.25 5.66 -12.91
N VAL A 265 -3.94 5.49 -12.97
CA VAL A 265 -3.10 5.19 -11.81
C VAL A 265 -2.32 6.44 -11.48
N MET A 266 -2.65 7.02 -10.35
CA MET A 266 -1.84 8.05 -9.71
C MET A 266 -0.84 7.39 -8.79
N TYR A 267 0.41 7.82 -8.82
CA TYR A 267 1.37 7.37 -7.84
C TYR A 267 2.35 8.48 -7.46
N ALA A 268 2.73 8.48 -6.20
CA ALA A 268 3.77 9.32 -5.67
C ALA A 268 4.77 8.42 -4.94
N SER A 269 6.06 8.66 -5.16
CA SER A 269 7.13 7.92 -4.48
C SER A 269 8.19 8.87 -3.94
N GLY A 270 8.84 8.46 -2.87
CA GLY A 270 9.93 9.21 -2.25
C GLY A 270 10.58 8.44 -1.12
N ILE A 271 11.67 9.00 -0.59
CA ILE A 271 12.32 8.45 0.60
C ILE A 271 11.68 9.07 1.82
N TRP A 272 11.16 8.23 2.72
CA TRP A 272 10.55 8.62 3.97
C TRP A 272 11.22 7.85 5.11
N ARG A 273 11.82 8.57 6.07
CA ARG A 273 12.54 7.98 7.22
C ARG A 273 13.61 6.95 6.82
N GLY A 274 14.27 7.18 5.68
CA GLY A 274 15.29 6.29 5.14
C GLY A 274 14.77 5.11 4.32
N ASN A 275 13.44 4.91 4.27
CA ASN A 275 12.80 3.85 3.49
C ASN A 275 12.10 4.43 2.26
N GLU A 276 12.04 3.66 1.18
CA GLU A 276 11.27 4.04 0.02
C GLU A 276 9.76 3.88 0.32
N SER A 277 8.99 4.93 0.06
CA SER A 277 7.55 4.95 0.28
C SER A 277 6.83 5.23 -1.03
N TYR A 278 5.67 4.57 -1.17
CA TYR A 278 4.84 4.61 -2.36
C TYR A 278 3.38 4.77 -1.95
N ILE A 279 2.74 5.78 -2.50
CA ILE A 279 1.29 5.91 -2.46
C ILE A 279 0.79 5.74 -3.87
N THR A 280 -0.19 4.86 -4.06
CA THR A 280 -0.86 4.66 -5.34
C THR A 280 -2.35 4.84 -5.16
N ALA A 281 -2.98 5.62 -6.03
CA ALA A 281 -4.43 5.69 -6.13
C ALA A 281 -4.84 5.24 -7.53
N VAL A 282 -5.92 4.46 -7.61
CA VAL A 282 -6.52 4.05 -8.88
C VAL A 282 -7.86 4.74 -9.01
N MET A 283 -8.03 5.48 -10.10
CA MET A 283 -9.26 6.16 -10.45
C MET A 283 -9.93 5.46 -11.61
N LYS A 284 -11.25 5.28 -11.53
CA LYS A 284 -12.09 4.82 -12.63
C LYS A 284 -13.28 5.73 -12.80
N LYS A 285 -13.51 6.18 -14.04
CA LYS A 285 -14.72 6.92 -14.41
C LYS A 285 -15.91 5.96 -14.56
N MET A 286 -17.00 6.22 -13.84
CA MET A 286 -18.28 5.51 -13.96
C MET A 286 -19.41 6.54 -13.92
N ASN A 287 -20.20 6.64 -15.00
CA ASN A 287 -21.35 7.56 -15.08
C ASN A 287 -20.99 9.01 -14.69
N ASP A 288 -19.87 9.52 -15.21
CA ASP A 288 -19.30 10.85 -14.90
C ASP A 288 -18.80 11.08 -13.46
N ILE A 289 -18.84 10.06 -12.60
CA ILE A 289 -18.23 10.06 -11.27
C ILE A 289 -16.90 9.33 -11.34
N TYR A 290 -15.87 9.85 -10.65
CA TYR A 290 -14.62 9.14 -10.47
C TYR A 290 -14.64 8.38 -9.13
N HIS A 291 -14.53 7.06 -9.21
CA HIS A 291 -14.25 6.23 -8.04
C HIS A 291 -12.74 6.13 -7.87
N MET A 292 -12.24 6.56 -6.72
CA MET A 292 -10.83 6.49 -6.38
C MET A 292 -10.61 5.49 -5.25
N THR A 293 -9.70 4.54 -5.47
CA THR A 293 -9.26 3.59 -4.47
C THR A 293 -7.79 3.88 -4.13
N ILE A 294 -7.47 4.09 -2.85
CA ILE A 294 -6.08 4.36 -2.41
C ILE A 294 -5.43 3.09 -1.86
N TYR A 295 -4.16 2.89 -2.23
CA TYR A 295 -3.27 1.86 -1.72
C TYR A 295 -1.98 2.51 -1.19
N ASP A 296 -1.71 2.31 0.09
CA ASP A 296 -0.49 2.78 0.76
C ASP A 296 0.39 1.57 1.15
N LYS A 297 1.65 1.59 0.70
CA LYS A 297 2.68 0.57 1.04
C LYS A 297 3.75 1.15 1.99
N SER A 298 3.42 2.14 2.81
CA SER A 298 4.31 2.60 3.87
C SER A 298 4.44 1.50 4.95
N GLU A 299 5.67 1.02 5.19
CA GLU A 299 5.97 -0.11 6.10
C GLU A 299 5.42 0.04 7.54
N ASN A 300 5.00 1.25 7.92
CA ASN A 300 4.46 1.57 9.24
C ASN A 300 2.92 1.44 9.36
N LEU A 301 2.20 1.21 8.27
CA LEU A 301 0.76 0.95 8.30
C LEU A 301 0.53 -0.53 7.94
N LYS A 302 0.69 -1.42 8.94
CA LYS A 302 0.45 -2.87 8.81
C LYS A 302 -0.97 -3.27 8.41
N ASN A 303 -1.86 -2.31 8.18
CA ASN A 303 -3.16 -2.50 7.58
C ASN A 303 -3.23 -1.57 6.37
N SER A 304 -3.06 -2.11 5.16
CA SER A 304 -3.41 -1.39 3.94
C SER A 304 -4.92 -1.14 3.96
N ASN A 305 -5.33 0.03 4.46
CA ASN A 305 -6.72 0.45 4.45
C ASN A 305 -7.07 0.85 3.02
N ILE A 306 -7.99 0.10 2.41
CA ILE A 306 -8.60 0.47 1.15
C ILE A 306 -9.66 1.51 1.48
N GLU A 307 -9.38 2.77 1.18
CA GLU A 307 -10.35 3.84 1.26
C GLU A 307 -10.87 4.13 -0.16
N VAL A 308 -12.20 4.06 -0.31
CA VAL A 308 -12.90 4.37 -1.56
C VAL A 308 -13.51 5.75 -1.41
N TYR A 309 -13.12 6.65 -2.32
CA TYR A 309 -13.64 8.01 -2.39
C TYR A 309 -14.48 8.16 -3.66
N GLU A 310 -15.65 8.77 -3.54
CA GLU A 310 -16.41 9.29 -4.67
C GLU A 310 -16.05 10.75 -4.86
N ILE A 311 -15.49 11.08 -6.02
CA ILE A 311 -15.12 12.46 -6.37
C ILE A 311 -16.11 12.92 -7.43
N GLU A 312 -17.00 13.82 -7.05
CA GLU A 312 -17.84 14.57 -7.98
C GLU A 312 -17.01 15.67 -8.66
N LYS A 313 -17.24 15.87 -9.96
CA LYS A 313 -16.59 16.95 -10.71
C LYS A 313 -17.17 18.29 -10.22
N ILE A 314 -16.30 19.18 -9.76
CA ILE A 314 -16.63 20.58 -9.43
C ILE A 314 -16.80 21.38 -10.71
#